data_AF-A0A4U5NSK7-F1
#
_entry.id   AF-A0A4U5NSK7-F1
#
_cell.length_a   1.000
_cell.length_b   1.000
_cell.length_c   1.000
_cell.angle_alpha   90.00
_cell.angle_beta   90.00
_cell.angle_gamma   90.00
#
_symmetry.space_group_name_H-M   'P 1'
#
loop_
_entity.id
_entity.type
_entity.pdbx_description
1 polymer ?
#
loop_
_entity_poly.entity_id
_entity_poly.type
_entity_poly.pdbx_seq_one_letter_code
_entity_poly.pdbx_strand_id
1 'polypeptide(L)'
;MHYHDRLHQSLGPSSVVLNTIAEREAPYLVPRLRDLAFSVDMRISNLEDGLGTLSEGLWRRAIAAGASTPMEKRAFGIADDIYEAGLLLAYLAFVPFCEAGIVDTLSLQRLLENTFRLDVEAMREYCLADDRLEEAVKFLDLGDRAGWQLLQAMLNPDFRKRPIAEAVLKHRFMIGAVV
;
A
#
# COMPACT_ATOMS: atom_id res chain seq x y z
N MET A 1 -10.45 1.02 -9.60
CA MET A 1 -10.96 2.31 -9.06
C MET A 1 -10.34 3.50 -9.78
N HIS A 2 -9.00 3.63 -9.84
CA HIS A 2 -8.34 4.79 -10.47
C HIS A 2 -8.74 5.04 -11.94
N TYR A 3 -8.95 4.00 -12.74
CA TYR A 3 -9.45 4.11 -14.13
C TYR A 3 -10.85 4.75 -14.23
N HIS A 4 -11.63 4.68 -13.16
CA HIS A 4 -12.97 5.29 -13.06
C HIS A 4 -12.93 6.63 -12.32
N ASP A 5 -11.77 7.27 -12.21
CA ASP A 5 -11.56 8.53 -11.49
C ASP A 5 -11.99 8.46 -10.01
N ARG A 6 -11.77 7.30 -9.37
CA ARG A 6 -12.08 7.09 -7.95
C ARG A 6 -10.84 6.72 -7.16
N LEU A 7 -10.67 7.38 -6.01
CA LEU A 7 -9.73 7.03 -4.95
C LEU A 7 -10.42 6.20 -3.87
N HIS A 8 -9.66 5.37 -3.17
CA HIS A 8 -10.15 4.60 -2.03
C HIS A 8 -9.95 5.34 -0.70
N GLN A 9 -8.78 5.95 -0.46
CA GLN A 9 -8.46 6.80 0.72
C GLN A 9 -8.43 6.12 2.09
N SER A 10 -8.44 4.78 2.11
CA SER A 10 -8.50 4.02 3.37
C SER A 10 -8.17 2.55 3.12
N LEU A 11 -7.21 2.26 2.25
CA LEU A 11 -6.79 0.89 1.99
C LEU A 11 -6.08 0.33 3.23
N GLY A 12 -6.50 -0.86 3.63
CA GLY A 12 -5.98 -1.59 4.77
C GLY A 12 -6.65 -2.96 4.90
N PRO A 13 -6.27 -3.77 5.90
CA PRO A 13 -6.75 -5.15 6.01
C PRO A 13 -8.29 -5.24 6.06
N SER A 14 -8.94 -4.34 6.78
CA SER A 14 -10.41 -4.28 6.91
C SER A 14 -11.13 -3.88 5.61
N SER A 15 -10.43 -3.20 4.69
CA SER A 15 -10.97 -2.75 3.40
C SER A 15 -11.03 -3.87 2.35
N VAL A 16 -10.53 -5.08 2.66
CA VAL A 16 -10.53 -6.24 1.76
C VAL A 16 -11.47 -7.31 2.31
N VAL A 17 -12.36 -7.82 1.46
CA VAL A 17 -13.22 -8.97 1.77
C VAL A 17 -12.88 -10.13 0.88
N LEU A 18 -12.85 -11.31 1.48
CA LEU A 18 -12.69 -12.58 0.79
C LEU A 18 -14.05 -13.29 0.75
N ASN A 19 -14.31 -13.98 -0.35
CA ASN A 19 -15.50 -14.82 -0.52
C ASN A 19 -15.50 -16.06 0.39
N THR A 20 -14.34 -16.49 0.87
CA THR A 20 -14.16 -17.67 1.73
C THR A 20 -12.91 -17.51 2.60
N ILE A 21 -12.88 -18.19 3.74
CA ILE A 21 -11.71 -18.33 4.62
C ILE A 21 -11.23 -19.79 4.69
N ALA A 22 -11.87 -20.69 3.94
CA ALA A 22 -11.50 -22.09 3.94
C ALA A 22 -10.22 -22.29 3.12
N GLU A 23 -9.14 -22.76 3.75
CA GLU A 23 -7.84 -22.97 3.09
C GLU A 23 -7.92 -23.86 1.84
N ARG A 24 -8.77 -24.89 1.88
CA ARG A 24 -9.02 -25.79 0.73
C ARG A 24 -9.61 -25.08 -0.50
N GLU A 25 -10.21 -23.90 -0.30
CA GLU A 25 -10.81 -23.07 -1.34
C GLU A 25 -9.89 -21.90 -1.74
N ALA A 26 -8.65 -21.84 -1.23
CA ALA A 26 -7.68 -20.78 -1.54
C ALA A 26 -7.51 -20.53 -3.06
N PRO A 27 -7.48 -21.54 -3.95
CA PRO A 27 -7.41 -21.32 -5.40
C PRO A 27 -8.61 -20.55 -6.00
N TYR A 28 -9.73 -20.45 -5.27
CA TYR A 28 -10.96 -19.78 -5.69
C TYR A 28 -11.21 -18.48 -4.91
N LEU A 29 -10.18 -17.93 -4.27
CA LEU A 29 -10.28 -16.65 -3.57
C LEU A 29 -10.52 -15.51 -4.56
N VAL A 30 -11.56 -14.73 -4.28
CA VAL A 30 -11.93 -13.52 -5.02
C VAL A 30 -11.90 -12.35 -4.03
N PRO A 31 -10.77 -11.63 -3.92
CA PRO A 31 -10.69 -10.45 -3.08
C PRO A 31 -11.51 -9.31 -3.67
N ARG A 32 -12.23 -8.57 -2.81
CA ARG A 32 -12.98 -7.37 -3.18
C ARG A 32 -12.68 -6.24 -2.22
N LEU A 33 -12.59 -5.02 -2.75
CA LEU A 33 -12.49 -3.81 -1.94
C LEU A 33 -13.88 -3.43 -1.38
N ARG A 34 -13.89 -2.92 -0.15
CA ARG A 34 -15.07 -2.39 0.55
C ARG A 34 -14.73 -1.05 1.24
N ASP A 35 -15.62 -0.55 2.10
CA ASP A 35 -15.39 0.65 2.91
C ASP A 35 -15.15 1.92 2.08
N LEU A 36 -15.95 2.09 1.04
CA LEU A 36 -15.91 3.24 0.11
C LEU A 36 -16.46 4.55 0.70
N ALA A 37 -16.66 4.63 2.03
CA ALA A 37 -17.19 5.82 2.71
C ALA A 37 -16.27 7.04 2.55
N PHE A 38 -14.96 6.82 2.39
CA PHE A 38 -13.97 7.86 2.14
C PHE A 38 -13.59 8.00 0.66
N SER A 39 -14.28 7.30 -0.25
CA SER A 39 -13.94 7.33 -1.67
C SER A 39 -14.16 8.72 -2.28
N VAL A 40 -13.14 9.22 -2.97
CA VAL A 40 -13.13 10.56 -3.58
C VAL A 40 -13.22 10.45 -5.10
N ASP A 41 -14.04 11.30 -5.71
CA ASP A 41 -14.12 11.49 -7.16
C ASP A 41 -13.03 12.49 -7.62
N MET A 42 -12.22 12.08 -8.59
CA MET A 42 -11.07 12.84 -9.11
C MET A 42 -11.35 13.59 -10.42
N ARG A 43 -12.61 13.68 -10.86
CA ARG A 43 -12.94 14.51 -12.03
C ARG A 43 -12.51 15.96 -11.78
N ILE A 44 -11.96 16.59 -12.81
CA ILE A 44 -11.36 17.94 -12.72
C ILE A 44 -12.34 18.96 -12.13
N SER A 45 -13.62 18.90 -12.52
CA SER A 45 -14.67 19.76 -11.96
C SER A 45 -14.77 19.69 -10.43
N ASN A 46 -14.62 18.50 -9.85
CA ASN A 46 -14.67 18.30 -8.38
C ASN A 46 -13.39 18.75 -7.67
N LEU A 47 -12.27 18.84 -8.39
CA LEU A 47 -10.99 19.34 -7.86
C LEU A 47 -10.93 20.87 -7.84
N GLU A 48 -11.72 21.53 -8.68
CA GLU A 48 -11.82 22.99 -8.82
C GLU A 48 -12.88 23.61 -7.90
N ASP A 49 -14.06 22.98 -7.76
CA ASP A 49 -15.25 23.56 -7.08
C ASP A 49 -15.21 23.56 -5.54
N GLY A 50 -14.08 23.19 -4.93
CA GLY A 50 -13.95 23.19 -3.48
C GLY A 50 -14.50 21.94 -2.81
N LEU A 51 -13.58 21.02 -2.54
CA LEU A 51 -13.45 20.25 -1.30
C LEU A 51 -14.73 19.95 -0.51
N GLY A 52 -15.37 18.82 -0.81
CA GLY A 52 -16.25 18.17 0.17
C GLY A 52 -15.47 17.88 1.48
N THR A 53 -16.15 18.01 2.62
CA THR A 53 -15.57 17.94 3.98
C THR A 53 -14.71 16.71 4.24
N LEU A 54 -15.03 15.57 3.63
CA LEU A 54 -14.30 14.30 3.78
C LEU A 54 -12.95 14.27 3.02
N SER A 55 -12.79 15.08 1.98
CA SER A 55 -11.58 15.13 1.13
C SER A 55 -10.57 16.22 1.55
N GLU A 56 -10.92 17.04 2.54
CA GLU A 56 -10.09 18.18 2.98
C GLU A 56 -8.72 17.74 3.51
N GLY A 57 -8.70 16.67 4.30
CA GLY A 57 -7.46 16.09 4.81
C GLY A 57 -6.51 15.66 3.69
N LEU A 58 -7.04 15.01 2.65
CA LEU A 58 -6.28 14.56 1.49
C LEU A 58 -5.64 15.74 0.75
N TRP A 59 -6.44 16.75 0.36
CA TRP A 59 -5.89 17.85 -0.42
C TRP A 59 -5.00 18.78 0.40
N ARG A 60 -5.17 18.85 1.72
CA ARG A 60 -4.20 19.51 2.61
C ARG A 60 -2.85 18.80 2.58
N ARG A 61 -2.82 17.46 2.64
CA ARG A 61 -1.58 16.68 2.47
C ARG A 61 -0.98 16.86 1.08
N ALA A 62 -1.80 16.89 0.03
CA ALA A 62 -1.35 17.13 -1.33
C ALA A 62 -0.62 18.47 -1.46
N ILE A 63 -1.23 19.56 -0.98
CA ILE A 63 -0.63 20.90 -1.00
C ILE A 63 0.67 20.92 -0.20
N ALA A 64 0.70 20.30 0.99
CA ALA A 64 1.91 20.20 1.80
C ALA A 64 3.04 19.43 1.10
N ALA A 65 2.71 18.45 0.25
CA ALA A 65 3.65 17.72 -0.60
C ALA A 65 4.02 18.47 -1.92
N GLY A 66 3.53 19.71 -2.08
CA GLY A 66 3.78 20.55 -3.25
C GLY A 66 2.91 20.21 -4.47
N ALA A 67 1.77 19.56 -4.28
CA ALA A 67 0.78 19.33 -5.33
C ALA A 67 -0.29 20.44 -5.30
N SER A 68 -0.12 21.44 -6.16
CA SER A 68 -0.92 22.67 -6.14
C SER A 68 -1.97 22.73 -7.25
N THR A 69 -1.68 22.13 -8.41
CA THR A 69 -2.60 22.09 -9.56
C THR A 69 -3.59 20.92 -9.44
N PRO A 70 -4.76 20.97 -10.11
CA PRO A 70 -5.71 19.85 -10.14
C PRO A 70 -5.07 18.53 -10.62
N MET A 71 -4.18 18.59 -11.63
CA MET A 71 -3.48 17.41 -12.13
C MET A 71 -2.49 16.83 -11.11
N GLU A 72 -1.75 17.69 -10.40
CA GLU A 72 -0.84 17.24 -9.34
C GLU A 72 -1.61 16.66 -8.15
N LYS A 73 -2.75 17.25 -7.77
CA LYS A 73 -3.62 16.70 -6.71
C LYS A 73 -4.17 15.33 -7.10
N ARG A 74 -4.57 15.14 -8.36
CA ARG A 74 -4.97 13.82 -8.88
C ARG A 74 -3.83 12.81 -8.78
N ALA A 75 -2.63 13.20 -9.22
CA ALA A 75 -1.45 12.34 -9.13
C ALA A 75 -1.10 11.99 -7.68
N PHE A 76 -1.20 12.97 -6.76
CA PHE A 76 -1.01 12.77 -5.33
C PHE A 76 -2.01 11.76 -4.77
N GLY A 77 -3.30 11.92 -5.05
CA GLY A 77 -4.34 11.02 -4.55
C GLY A 77 -4.13 9.57 -5.00
N ILE A 78 -3.77 9.36 -6.27
CA ILE A 78 -3.42 8.03 -6.80
C ILE A 78 -2.21 7.46 -6.06
N ALA A 79 -1.17 8.27 -5.88
CA ALA A 79 0.05 7.87 -5.18
C ALA A 79 -0.17 7.63 -3.66
N ASP A 80 -1.19 8.25 -3.06
CA ASP A 80 -1.60 8.04 -1.66
C ASP A 80 -2.28 6.67 -1.50
N ASP A 81 -3.23 6.32 -2.38
CA ASP A 81 -3.82 4.96 -2.41
C ASP A 81 -2.74 3.88 -2.64
N ILE A 82 -1.72 4.15 -3.46
CA ILE A 82 -0.61 3.20 -3.70
C ILE A 82 0.27 3.04 -2.46
N TYR A 83 0.46 4.11 -1.70
CA TYR A 83 1.18 4.04 -0.43
C TYR A 83 0.43 3.17 0.59
N GLU A 84 -0.87 3.38 0.75
CA GLU A 84 -1.71 2.54 1.61
C GLU A 84 -1.73 1.08 1.14
N ALA A 85 -1.76 0.83 -0.18
CA ALA A 85 -1.62 -0.51 -0.74
C ALA A 85 -0.24 -1.14 -0.43
N GLY A 86 0.82 -0.33 -0.33
CA GLY A 86 2.15 -0.77 0.09
C GLY A 86 2.18 -1.19 1.55
N LEU A 87 1.52 -0.44 2.43
CA LEU A 87 1.34 -0.83 3.83
C LEU A 87 0.51 -2.12 3.97
N LEU A 88 -0.53 -2.27 3.15
CA LEU A 88 -1.32 -3.50 3.09
C LEU A 88 -0.48 -4.69 2.60
N LEU A 89 0.38 -4.51 1.60
CA LEU A 89 1.30 -5.55 1.14
C LEU A 89 2.26 -5.96 2.27
N ALA A 90 2.83 -5.00 2.98
CA ALA A 90 3.68 -5.27 4.14
C ALA A 90 2.90 -6.06 5.21
N TYR A 91 1.67 -5.66 5.52
CA TYR A 91 0.81 -6.39 6.45
C TYR A 91 0.59 -7.85 6.02
N LEU A 92 0.27 -8.08 4.74
CA LEU A 92 0.03 -9.40 4.17
C LEU A 92 1.31 -10.27 4.12
N ALA A 93 2.49 -9.66 4.17
CA ALA A 93 3.76 -10.38 4.24
C ALA A 93 4.19 -10.67 5.68
N PHE A 94 3.96 -9.76 6.62
CA PHE A 94 4.45 -9.94 8.00
C PHE A 94 3.46 -10.68 8.89
N VAL A 95 2.18 -10.33 8.86
CA VAL A 95 1.21 -10.92 9.80
C VAL A 95 1.03 -12.43 9.65
N PRO A 96 0.95 -13.02 8.44
CA PRO A 96 0.77 -14.47 8.31
C PRO A 96 2.07 -15.27 8.40
N PHE A 97 3.24 -14.67 8.13
CA PHE A 97 4.52 -15.39 8.13
C PHE A 97 5.32 -15.24 9.45
N CYS A 98 5.00 -14.25 10.28
CA CYS A 98 5.63 -14.10 11.59
C CYS A 98 4.90 -14.88 12.68
N GLU A 99 5.59 -15.13 13.80
CA GLU A 99 4.96 -15.69 15.00
C GLU A 99 3.77 -14.83 15.46
N ALA A 100 2.68 -15.49 15.84
CA ALA A 100 1.42 -14.83 16.19
C ALA A 100 1.62 -13.86 17.37
N GLY A 101 1.16 -12.61 17.18
CA GLY A 101 1.25 -11.55 18.20
C GLY A 101 2.57 -10.77 18.21
N ILE A 102 3.53 -11.09 17.34
CA ILE A 102 4.76 -10.29 17.19
C ILE A 102 4.51 -9.01 16.39
N VAL A 103 3.73 -9.11 15.30
CA VAL A 103 3.44 -8.00 14.40
C VAL A 103 1.94 -7.80 14.28
N ASP A 104 1.51 -6.54 14.45
CA ASP A 104 0.17 -6.07 14.11
C ASP A 104 0.27 -4.88 13.14
N THR A 105 -0.87 -4.43 12.61
CA THR A 105 -0.90 -3.32 11.64
C THR A 105 -0.21 -2.06 12.16
N LEU A 106 -0.44 -1.70 13.43
CA LEU A 106 0.07 -0.47 14.01
C LEU A 106 1.57 -0.59 14.32
N SER A 107 2.03 -1.76 14.81
CA SER A 107 3.44 -1.99 15.08
C SER A 107 4.25 -1.96 13.78
N LEU A 108 3.75 -2.58 12.71
CA LEU A 108 4.39 -2.58 11.40
C LEU A 108 4.44 -1.18 10.78
N GLN A 109 3.34 -0.44 10.84
CA GLN A 109 3.30 0.93 10.34
C GLN A 109 4.27 1.83 11.11
N ARG A 110 4.35 1.71 12.44
CA ARG A 110 5.33 2.46 13.25
C ARG A 110 6.77 2.08 12.91
N LEU A 111 7.04 0.81 12.66
CA LEU A 111 8.36 0.34 12.28
C LEU A 111 8.81 0.98 10.96
N LEU A 112 7.94 0.94 9.94
CA LEU A 112 8.18 1.55 8.64
C LEU A 112 8.28 3.08 8.71
N GLU A 113 7.28 3.75 9.26
CA GLU A 113 7.13 5.21 9.17
C GLU A 113 7.98 5.96 10.20
N ASN A 114 8.05 5.47 11.44
CA ASN A 114 8.68 6.19 12.54
C ASN A 114 10.10 5.73 12.83
N THR A 115 10.32 4.41 12.92
CA THR A 115 11.63 3.86 13.26
C THR A 115 12.60 3.98 12.09
N PHE A 116 12.23 3.43 10.93
CA PHE A 116 13.09 3.42 9.75
C PHE A 116 12.83 4.58 8.79
N ARG A 117 11.77 5.37 9.00
CA ARG A 117 11.44 6.53 8.16
C ARG A 117 11.40 6.18 6.66
N LEU A 118 10.79 5.03 6.37
CA LEU A 118 10.62 4.45 5.04
C LEU A 118 11.94 3.96 4.41
N ASP A 119 13.02 3.81 5.19
CA ASP A 119 14.21 3.07 4.78
C ASP A 119 13.94 1.55 4.84
N VAL A 120 13.47 1.04 3.70
CA VAL A 120 13.05 -0.36 3.54
C VAL A 120 14.24 -1.32 3.61
N GLU A 121 15.44 -0.92 3.19
CA GLU A 121 16.62 -1.78 3.28
C GLU A 121 17.10 -1.90 4.73
N ALA A 122 17.14 -0.79 5.46
CA ALA A 122 17.47 -0.82 6.89
C ALA A 122 16.45 -1.64 7.69
N MET A 123 15.16 -1.54 7.35
CA MET A 123 14.12 -2.40 7.95
C MET A 123 14.36 -3.88 7.63
N ARG A 124 14.70 -4.22 6.39
CA ARG A 124 15.00 -5.60 5.99
C ARG A 124 16.14 -6.18 6.80
N GLU A 125 17.25 -5.45 6.96
CA GLU A 125 18.39 -5.88 7.77
C GLU A 125 18.01 -6.12 9.23
N TYR A 126 17.19 -5.23 9.80
CA TYR A 126 16.66 -5.40 11.15
C TYR A 126 15.78 -6.64 11.29
N CYS A 127 14.84 -6.85 10.36
CA CYS A 127 13.95 -8.01 10.39
C CYS A 127 14.71 -9.32 10.16
N LEU A 128 15.78 -9.31 9.36
CA LEU A 128 16.62 -10.50 9.13
C LEU A 128 17.40 -10.91 10.39
N ALA A 129 17.67 -9.97 11.29
CA ALA A 129 18.36 -10.23 12.56
C ALA A 129 17.44 -10.78 13.67
N ASP A 130 16.14 -10.87 13.43
CA ASP A 130 15.14 -11.42 14.37
C ASP A 130 14.51 -12.68 13.78
N ASP A 131 14.85 -13.84 14.33
CA ASP A 131 14.38 -15.16 13.87
C ASP A 131 12.84 -15.24 13.77
N ARG A 132 12.10 -14.46 14.57
CA ARG A 132 10.62 -14.43 14.56
C ARG A 132 10.04 -13.75 13.33
N LEU A 133 10.85 -13.00 12.60
CA LEU A 133 10.49 -12.24 11.40
C LEU A 133 11.10 -12.85 10.12
N GLU A 134 11.98 -13.84 10.27
CA GLU A 134 12.80 -14.37 9.18
C GLU A 134 11.96 -14.89 8.00
N GLU A 135 10.85 -15.59 8.25
CA GLU A 135 10.00 -16.16 7.20
C GLU A 135 9.33 -15.07 6.33
N ALA A 136 8.94 -13.94 6.92
CA ALA A 136 8.44 -12.79 6.15
C ALA A 136 9.54 -12.19 5.26
N VAL A 137 10.78 -12.13 5.77
CA VAL A 137 11.95 -11.67 5.01
C VAL A 137 12.24 -12.61 3.84
N LYS A 138 12.25 -13.93 4.07
CA LYS A 138 12.43 -14.95 3.02
C LYS A 138 11.39 -14.83 1.92
N PHE A 139 10.12 -14.61 2.29
CA PHE A 139 9.05 -14.41 1.32
C PHE A 139 9.27 -13.17 0.44
N LEU A 140 9.63 -12.02 1.05
CA LEU A 140 9.90 -10.79 0.31
C LEU A 140 11.23 -10.82 -0.48
N ASP A 141 12.15 -11.71 -0.10
CA ASP A 141 13.41 -11.98 -0.78
C ASP A 141 13.26 -12.79 -2.08
N LEU A 142 12.11 -13.44 -2.30
CA LEU A 142 11.84 -14.19 -3.52
C LEU A 142 12.12 -13.36 -4.78
N GLY A 143 12.77 -14.01 -5.76
CA GLY A 143 13.15 -13.39 -7.01
C GLY A 143 14.10 -12.21 -6.85
N ASP A 144 15.16 -12.41 -6.07
CA ASP A 144 16.22 -11.41 -5.85
C ASP A 144 15.67 -10.12 -5.23
N ARG A 145 15.00 -10.26 -4.07
CA ARG A 145 14.44 -9.15 -3.27
C ARG A 145 13.31 -8.39 -3.97
N ALA A 146 12.52 -9.07 -4.81
CA ALA A 146 11.46 -8.43 -5.57
C ALA A 146 10.36 -7.84 -4.67
N GLY A 147 10.01 -8.50 -3.56
CA GLY A 147 9.01 -7.99 -2.62
C GLY A 147 9.46 -6.68 -1.96
N TRP A 148 10.73 -6.63 -1.52
CA TRP A 148 11.34 -5.44 -0.93
C TRP A 148 11.43 -4.26 -1.90
N GLN A 149 11.84 -4.52 -3.15
CA GLN A 149 11.90 -3.49 -4.18
C GLN A 149 10.51 -2.91 -4.49
N LEU A 150 9.48 -3.77 -4.52
CA LEU A 150 8.09 -3.32 -4.70
C LEU A 150 7.64 -2.44 -3.54
N LEU A 151 7.88 -2.89 -2.30
CA LEU A 151 7.57 -2.11 -1.10
C LEU A 151 8.28 -0.76 -1.11
N GLN A 152 9.58 -0.72 -1.45
CA GLN A 152 10.34 0.52 -1.56
C GLN A 152 9.79 1.48 -2.62
N ALA A 153 9.30 0.95 -3.75
CA ALA A 153 8.67 1.78 -4.78
C ALA A 153 7.32 2.34 -4.32
N MET A 154 6.46 1.51 -3.69
CA MET A 154 5.13 1.92 -3.23
C MET A 154 5.18 2.87 -2.04
N LEU A 155 6.15 2.69 -1.14
CA LEU A 155 6.34 3.48 0.07
C LEU A 155 7.31 4.66 -0.12
N ASN A 156 7.63 5.04 -1.36
CA ASN A 156 8.58 6.11 -1.62
C ASN A 156 8.12 7.43 -0.92
N PRO A 157 8.99 8.14 -0.19
CA PRO A 157 8.62 9.40 0.46
C PRO A 157 8.15 10.48 -0.54
N ASP A 158 8.72 10.48 -1.75
CA ASP A 158 8.27 11.35 -2.83
C ASP A 158 7.14 10.66 -3.60
N PHE A 159 5.92 11.17 -3.44
CA PHE A 159 4.73 10.62 -4.08
C PHE A 159 4.87 10.55 -5.62
N ARG A 160 5.68 11.43 -6.22
CA ARG A 160 5.90 11.47 -7.67
C ARG A 160 6.68 10.25 -8.18
N LYS A 161 7.41 9.57 -7.29
CA LYS A 161 8.19 8.37 -7.61
C LYS A 161 7.41 7.08 -7.36
N ARG A 162 6.23 7.15 -6.75
CA ARG A 162 5.40 5.97 -6.51
C ARG A 162 4.80 5.47 -7.83
N PRO A 163 4.73 4.14 -8.04
CA PRO A 163 4.14 3.58 -9.24
C PRO A 163 2.62 3.80 -9.27
N ILE A 164 2.02 3.72 -10.45
CA ILE A 164 0.56 3.56 -10.59
C ILE A 164 0.17 2.09 -10.42
N ALA A 165 -1.11 1.82 -10.15
CA ALA A 165 -1.62 0.45 -9.95
C ALA A 165 -1.24 -0.52 -11.09
N GLU A 166 -1.31 -0.06 -12.35
CA GLU A 166 -0.93 -0.86 -13.52
C GLU A 166 0.55 -1.30 -13.50
N ALA A 167 1.44 -0.42 -13.01
CA ALA A 167 2.85 -0.73 -12.89
C ALA A 167 3.12 -1.70 -11.72
N VAL A 168 2.38 -1.56 -10.62
CA VAL A 168 2.40 -2.52 -9.49
C VAL A 168 2.01 -3.92 -9.97
N LEU A 169 0.91 -4.05 -10.72
CA LEU A 169 0.44 -5.35 -11.24
C LEU A 169 1.44 -6.04 -12.17
N LYS A 170 2.27 -5.27 -12.87
CA LYS A 170 3.32 -5.78 -13.77
C LYS A 170 4.64 -6.05 -13.07
N HIS A 171 4.76 -5.70 -11.78
CA HIS A 171 5.99 -5.92 -11.03
C HIS A 171 6.27 -7.42 -10.92
N ARG A 172 7.55 -7.82 -11.06
CA ARG A 172 7.97 -9.24 -11.08
C ARG A 172 7.47 -10.05 -9.89
N PHE A 173 7.39 -9.42 -8.72
CA PHE A 173 6.84 -10.00 -7.50
C PHE A 173 5.35 -10.38 -7.64
N MET A 174 4.55 -9.54 -8.29
CA MET A 174 3.10 -9.74 -8.42
C MET A 174 2.74 -10.81 -9.45
N ILE A 175 3.54 -10.93 -10.51
CA ILE A 175 3.29 -11.88 -11.61
C ILE A 175 3.83 -13.30 -11.32
N GLY A 176 4.40 -13.54 -10.13
CA GLY A 176 4.93 -14.84 -9.75
C GLY A 176 6.13 -15.30 -10.57
N ALA A 177 6.78 -14.41 -11.32
CA ALA A 177 7.98 -14.70 -12.12
C ALA A 177 9.26 -14.76 -11.25
N VAL A 178 9.10 -15.12 -9.98
CA VAL A 178 10.11 -15.11 -8.92
C VAL A 178 10.45 -16.52 -8.42
N VAL A 179 9.96 -17.54 -9.14
CA VAL A 179 10.20 -18.98 -8.92
C VAL A 179 11.09 -19.54 -10.01
#